data_AF-A0A1F3QED9-F1
#
_entry.id   AF-A0A1F3QED9-F1
#
_cell.length_a   1.000
_cell.length_b   1.000
_cell.length_c   1.000
_cell.angle_alpha   90.00
_cell.angle_beta   90.00
_cell.angle_gamma   90.00
#
_symmetry.space_group_name_H-M   'P 1'
#
loop_
_entity.id
_entity.type
_entity.pdbx_description
1 polymer ?
#
loop_
_entity_poly.entity_id
_entity_poly.type
_entity_poly.pdbx_seq_one_letter_code
_entity_poly.pdbx_strand_id
1 'polypeptide(L)'
;MKFKIILSAFLLLIYSFSFGQESKLKQFMKLSCPEKWWVVGHPFVAKKALKISEYARAITEEVKENGLLKGEGNGDQLDAFRHTFWMANLTLEIGGRRAKKLGKAHEKGNYQDFKKHQLEDGILPDKVSSEMDLYNNDVGIAIGKQSSSFELKNIVIELVLQGNCKIIKTDKKGNFLDAEGNIIPTENLKGKWENEKCLVSSNEVK
;
A
#
# COMPACT_ATOMS: atom_id res chain seq x y z
N MET A 1 -18.99 -52.75 33.94
CA MET A 1 -17.52 -52.68 33.81
C MET A 1 -17.15 -52.58 32.34
N LYS A 2 -16.48 -51.48 31.98
CA LYS A 2 -15.41 -51.39 30.97
C LYS A 2 -15.75 -51.79 29.51
N PHE A 3 -16.54 -50.99 28.79
CA PHE A 3 -16.36 -50.78 27.33
C PHE A 3 -17.12 -49.57 26.75
N LYS A 4 -17.36 -48.52 27.55
CA LYS A 4 -18.04 -47.28 27.11
C LYS A 4 -17.27 -45.99 27.46
N ILE A 5 -15.98 -46.08 27.82
CA ILE A 5 -15.17 -44.92 28.26
C ILE A 5 -13.97 -44.64 27.32
N ILE A 6 -13.92 -45.26 26.13
CA ILE A 6 -12.84 -45.00 25.14
C ILE A 6 -13.35 -44.25 23.89
N LEU A 7 -14.58 -43.74 23.91
CA LEU A 7 -15.12 -42.89 22.83
C LEU A 7 -15.30 -41.42 23.24
N SER A 8 -14.70 -41.01 24.35
CA SER A 8 -14.70 -39.62 24.82
C SER A 8 -13.30 -38.99 24.95
N ALA A 9 -12.25 -39.71 24.54
CA ALA A 9 -10.86 -39.21 24.58
C ALA A 9 -10.23 -38.97 23.20
N PHE A 10 -10.93 -39.26 22.09
CA PHE A 10 -10.44 -39.00 20.72
C PHE A 10 -11.06 -37.75 20.07
N LEU A 11 -11.99 -37.08 20.76
CA LEU A 11 -12.70 -35.90 20.25
C LEU A 11 -12.29 -34.59 20.94
N LEU A 12 -11.22 -34.60 21.73
CA LEU A 12 -10.74 -33.44 22.50
C LEU A 12 -9.24 -33.11 22.28
N LEU A 13 -8.63 -33.58 21.19
CA LEU A 13 -7.20 -33.38 20.92
C LEU A 13 -6.86 -32.84 19.51
N ILE A 14 -7.81 -32.17 18.85
CA ILE A 14 -7.53 -31.38 17.62
C ILE A 14 -8.00 -29.91 17.76
N TYR A 15 -8.44 -29.49 18.95
CA TYR A 15 -8.77 -28.09 19.25
C TYR A 15 -7.59 -27.37 19.90
N SER A 16 -6.43 -27.41 19.25
CA SER A 16 -5.28 -26.63 19.69
C SER A 16 -4.47 -26.19 18.49
N PHE A 17 -4.55 -24.88 18.24
CA PHE A 17 -3.66 -24.08 17.41
C PHE A 17 -3.63 -24.37 15.91
N SER A 18 -4.52 -23.67 15.21
CA SER A 18 -4.08 -22.91 14.04
C SER A 18 -4.62 -21.50 14.19
N PHE A 19 -3.76 -20.58 14.64
CA PHE A 19 -3.99 -19.15 14.52
C PHE A 19 -4.42 -18.87 13.07
N GLY A 20 -5.60 -18.27 12.91
CA GLY A 20 -6.33 -18.24 11.65
C GLY A 20 -5.57 -17.48 10.56
N GLN A 21 -4.99 -18.21 9.62
CA GLN A 21 -4.62 -17.63 8.34
C GLN A 21 -5.91 -17.38 7.56
N GLU A 22 -6.17 -16.12 7.20
CA GLU A 22 -7.30 -15.80 6.35
C GLU A 22 -7.17 -16.56 5.02
N SER A 23 -8.23 -17.26 4.59
CA SER A 23 -8.14 -18.06 3.37
C SER A 23 -7.88 -17.15 2.16
N LYS A 24 -7.10 -17.64 1.19
CA LYS A 24 -6.83 -16.89 -0.06
C LYS A 24 -8.11 -16.47 -0.79
N LEU A 25 -9.18 -17.26 -0.63
CA LEU A 25 -10.51 -16.91 -1.14
C LEU A 25 -11.06 -15.67 -0.45
N LYS A 26 -10.98 -15.58 0.89
CA LYS A 26 -11.40 -14.38 1.63
C LYS A 26 -10.57 -13.16 1.24
N GLN A 27 -9.24 -13.30 1.11
CA GLN A 27 -8.38 -12.22 0.63
C GLN A 27 -8.77 -11.75 -0.79
N PHE A 28 -9.03 -12.70 -1.70
CA PHE A 28 -9.50 -12.37 -3.05
C PHE A 28 -10.87 -11.67 -3.04
N MET A 29 -11.79 -12.07 -2.17
CA MET A 29 -13.11 -11.46 -2.07
C MET A 29 -13.06 -10.01 -1.57
N LYS A 30 -12.06 -9.66 -0.76
CA LYS A 30 -11.80 -8.28 -0.30
C LYS A 30 -11.29 -7.34 -1.39
N LEU A 31 -10.68 -7.87 -2.46
CA LEU A 31 -10.14 -7.05 -3.54
C LEU A 31 -11.23 -6.24 -4.25
N SER A 32 -10.86 -5.06 -4.73
CA SER A 32 -11.70 -4.26 -5.61
C SER A 32 -11.98 -4.99 -6.93
N CYS A 33 -13.03 -4.58 -7.66
CA CYS A 33 -13.34 -5.20 -8.96
C CYS A 33 -12.17 -5.09 -9.96
N PRO A 34 -11.47 -3.94 -10.10
CA PRO A 34 -10.28 -3.83 -10.95
C PRO A 34 -9.17 -4.82 -10.59
N GLU A 35 -8.86 -4.96 -9.30
CA GLU A 35 -7.82 -5.89 -8.83
C GLU A 35 -8.22 -7.35 -9.04
N LYS A 36 -9.50 -7.70 -8.83
CA LYS A 36 -10.04 -9.04 -9.17
C LYS A 36 -9.83 -9.38 -10.63
N TRP A 37 -10.17 -8.46 -11.54
CA TRP A 37 -9.94 -8.64 -12.97
C TRP A 37 -8.46 -8.77 -13.30
N TRP A 38 -7.59 -8.01 -12.63
CA TRP A 38 -6.15 -8.15 -12.80
C TRP A 38 -5.67 -9.55 -12.37
N VAL A 39 -6.10 -10.05 -11.22
CA VAL A 39 -5.76 -11.38 -10.71
C VAL A 39 -6.24 -12.48 -11.66
N VAL A 40 -7.48 -12.40 -12.14
CA VAL A 40 -8.05 -13.36 -13.11
C VAL A 40 -7.28 -13.35 -14.43
N GLY A 41 -6.84 -12.17 -14.90
CA GLY A 41 -6.01 -12.05 -16.10
C GLY A 41 -4.54 -12.46 -15.91
N HIS A 42 -4.09 -12.66 -14.67
CA HIS A 42 -2.69 -12.90 -14.33
C HIS A 42 -2.48 -13.98 -13.25
N PRO A 43 -3.13 -15.17 -13.36
CA PRO A 43 -3.22 -16.13 -12.25
C PRO A 43 -1.85 -16.65 -11.78
N PHE A 44 -0.90 -16.84 -12.70
CA PHE A 44 0.44 -17.36 -12.38
C PHE A 44 1.32 -16.35 -11.64
N VAL A 45 1.12 -15.05 -11.85
CA VAL A 45 1.93 -14.00 -11.21
C VAL A 45 1.22 -13.35 -10.02
N ALA A 46 -0.10 -13.51 -9.88
CA ALA A 46 -0.86 -12.94 -8.77
C ALA A 46 -0.35 -13.40 -7.40
N LYS A 47 0.03 -14.68 -7.25
CA LYS A 47 0.63 -15.19 -6.01
C LYS A 47 1.97 -14.52 -5.69
N LYS A 48 2.78 -14.21 -6.71
CA LYS A 48 4.06 -13.51 -6.54
C LYS A 48 3.81 -12.06 -6.13
N ALA A 49 2.89 -11.38 -6.81
CA ALA A 49 2.51 -10.01 -6.49
C ALA A 49 2.02 -9.88 -5.05
N LEU A 50 1.17 -10.80 -4.57
CA LEU A 50 0.70 -10.81 -3.18
C LEU A 50 1.87 -10.89 -2.18
N LYS A 51 2.81 -11.82 -2.39
CA LYS A 51 3.99 -11.93 -1.52
C LYS A 51 4.82 -10.66 -1.50
N ILE A 52 4.99 -10.01 -2.65
CA ILE A 52 5.71 -8.74 -2.75
C ILE A 52 4.94 -7.61 -2.04
N SER A 53 3.62 -7.57 -2.14
CA SER A 53 2.80 -6.60 -1.41
C SER A 53 2.92 -6.77 0.11
N GLU A 54 2.92 -8.02 0.61
CA GLU A 54 3.15 -8.31 2.03
C GLU A 54 4.57 -7.91 2.47
N TYR A 55 5.57 -8.24 1.66
CA TYR A 55 6.96 -7.86 1.91
C TYR A 55 7.16 -6.34 1.93
N ALA A 56 6.61 -5.60 0.97
CA ALA A 56 6.72 -4.15 0.91
C ALA A 56 6.09 -3.47 2.14
N ARG A 57 4.95 -3.99 2.64
CA ARG A 57 4.36 -3.52 3.89
C ARG A 57 5.27 -3.77 5.08
N ALA A 58 5.78 -5.00 5.23
CA ALA A 58 6.67 -5.34 6.34
C ALA A 58 7.94 -4.46 6.37
N ILE A 59 8.55 -4.20 5.22
CA ILE A 59 9.73 -3.32 5.13
C ILE A 59 9.35 -1.85 5.40
N THR A 60 8.16 -1.41 5.00
CA THR A 60 7.70 -0.04 5.32
C THR A 60 7.55 0.16 6.82
N GLU A 61 7.00 -0.83 7.54
CA GLU A 61 6.94 -0.79 9.01
C GLU A 61 8.35 -0.78 9.62
N GLU A 62 9.28 -1.59 9.13
CA GLU A 62 10.69 -1.55 9.58
C GLU A 62 11.32 -0.15 9.39
N VAL A 63 11.07 0.50 8.24
CA VAL A 63 11.56 1.85 7.93
C VAL A 63 10.94 2.89 8.87
N LYS A 64 9.65 2.73 9.21
CA LYS A 64 8.93 3.55 10.19
C LYS A 64 9.51 3.38 11.60
N GLU A 65 9.64 2.15 12.08
CA GLU A 65 10.15 1.82 13.43
C GLU A 65 11.57 2.34 13.65
N ASN A 66 12.42 2.26 12.62
CA ASN A 66 13.78 2.78 12.65
C ASN A 66 13.88 4.31 12.46
N GLY A 67 12.75 5.01 12.23
CA GLY A 67 12.71 6.46 12.06
C GLY A 67 13.50 6.95 10.84
N LEU A 68 13.64 6.13 9.80
CA LEU A 68 14.45 6.45 8.62
C LEU A 68 13.77 7.48 7.71
N LEU A 69 12.44 7.55 7.75
CA LEU A 69 11.61 8.48 6.98
C LEU A 69 10.52 9.06 7.87
N LYS A 70 10.06 10.28 7.55
CA LYS A 70 9.06 11.00 8.34
C LYS A 70 7.64 10.67 7.91
N GLY A 71 6.75 10.52 8.89
CA GLY A 71 5.30 10.42 8.67
C GLY A 71 4.68 9.21 9.32
N GLU A 72 3.42 8.98 9.01
CA GLU A 72 2.61 7.86 9.52
C GLU A 72 2.15 6.91 8.41
N GLY A 73 2.49 7.19 7.14
CA GLY A 73 2.16 6.37 5.98
C GLY A 73 0.94 6.84 5.20
N ASN A 74 0.57 8.12 5.31
CA ASN A 74 -0.58 8.72 4.63
C ASN A 74 -0.20 10.06 3.98
N GLY A 75 0.13 10.04 2.69
CA GLY A 75 0.53 11.23 1.95
C GLY A 75 1.92 11.76 2.30
N ASP A 76 2.77 10.98 2.96
CA ASP A 76 4.06 11.42 3.51
C ASP A 76 5.26 10.62 2.95
N GLN A 77 6.44 10.76 3.55
CA GLN A 77 7.65 10.09 3.05
C GLN A 77 7.55 8.56 3.17
N LEU A 78 6.90 8.04 4.22
CA LEU A 78 6.70 6.60 4.37
C LEU A 78 5.74 6.06 3.31
N ASP A 79 4.70 6.83 3.00
CA ASP A 79 3.76 6.49 1.93
C ASP A 79 4.47 6.47 0.56
N ALA A 80 5.22 7.53 0.27
CA ALA A 80 6.03 7.62 -0.94
C ALA A 80 7.03 6.46 -1.07
N PHE A 81 7.69 6.09 0.04
CA PHE A 81 8.56 4.92 0.10
C PHE A 81 7.80 3.63 -0.20
N ARG A 82 6.65 3.41 0.45
CA ARG A 82 5.84 2.21 0.31
C ARG A 82 5.48 1.96 -1.15
N HIS A 83 4.92 2.96 -1.84
CA HIS A 83 4.50 2.84 -3.24
C HIS A 83 5.70 2.65 -4.18
N THR A 84 6.76 3.43 -3.98
CA THR A 84 7.98 3.33 -4.79
C THR A 84 8.65 1.95 -4.63
N PHE A 85 8.82 1.49 -3.38
CA PHE A 85 9.45 0.21 -3.05
C PHE A 85 8.60 -0.97 -3.51
N TRP A 86 7.28 -0.91 -3.31
CA TRP A 86 6.34 -1.91 -3.79
C TRP A 86 6.45 -2.09 -5.31
N MET A 87 6.43 -0.99 -6.06
CA MET A 87 6.47 -1.03 -7.52
C MET A 87 7.83 -1.40 -8.09
N ALA A 88 8.92 -1.07 -7.41
CA ALA A 88 10.25 -1.54 -7.76
C ALA A 88 10.36 -3.06 -7.63
N ASN A 89 9.93 -3.63 -6.50
CA ASN A 89 9.96 -5.07 -6.27
C ASN A 89 9.00 -5.83 -7.20
N LEU A 90 7.79 -5.31 -7.44
CA LEU A 90 6.88 -5.88 -8.43
C LEU A 90 7.50 -5.88 -9.83
N THR A 91 8.19 -4.81 -10.19
CA THR A 91 8.83 -4.70 -11.50
C THR A 91 9.91 -5.77 -11.70
N LEU A 92 10.71 -6.05 -10.67
CA LEU A 92 11.69 -7.15 -10.70
C LEU A 92 11.02 -8.52 -10.82
N GLU A 93 9.96 -8.77 -10.05
CA GLU A 93 9.38 -10.11 -9.92
C GLU A 93 8.42 -10.49 -11.07
N ILE A 94 7.64 -9.52 -11.57
CA ILE A 94 6.55 -9.77 -12.54
C ILE A 94 6.67 -8.95 -13.83
N GLY A 95 7.68 -8.07 -13.91
CA GLY A 95 7.93 -7.18 -15.04
C GLY A 95 7.13 -5.88 -14.98
N GLY A 96 7.77 -4.77 -15.38
CA GLY A 96 7.21 -3.41 -15.22
C GLY A 96 5.86 -3.18 -15.91
N ARG A 97 5.56 -3.86 -17.03
CA ARG A 97 4.24 -3.76 -17.68
C ARG A 97 3.12 -4.31 -16.81
N ARG A 98 3.35 -5.44 -16.13
CA ARG A 98 2.34 -6.06 -15.26
C ARG A 98 2.23 -5.30 -13.95
N ALA A 99 3.36 -4.88 -13.37
CA ALA A 99 3.40 -4.01 -12.20
C ALA A 99 2.59 -2.72 -12.44
N LYS A 100 2.85 -2.00 -13.54
CA LYS A 100 2.11 -0.78 -13.89
C LYS A 100 0.60 -1.01 -14.02
N LYS A 101 0.18 -2.14 -14.60
CA LYS A 101 -1.25 -2.49 -14.69
C LYS A 101 -1.86 -2.79 -13.31
N LEU A 102 -1.09 -3.38 -12.40
CA LEU A 102 -1.54 -3.66 -11.04
C LEU A 102 -1.70 -2.36 -10.24
N GLY A 103 -0.70 -1.48 -10.24
CA GLY A 103 -0.79 -0.17 -9.59
C GLY A 103 -1.98 0.64 -10.10
N LYS A 104 -2.19 0.70 -11.43
CA LYS A 104 -3.39 1.35 -12.00
C LYS A 104 -4.72 0.69 -11.61
N ALA A 105 -4.72 -0.62 -11.42
CA ALA A 105 -5.91 -1.33 -10.98
C ALA A 105 -6.22 -1.00 -9.51
N HIS A 106 -5.19 -0.91 -8.67
CA HIS A 106 -5.28 -0.50 -7.26
C HIS A 106 -5.92 0.89 -7.12
N GLU A 107 -5.37 1.91 -7.79
CA GLU A 107 -5.94 3.27 -7.75
C GLU A 107 -7.38 3.35 -8.30
N LYS A 108 -7.69 2.54 -9.31
CA LYS A 108 -9.06 2.44 -9.81
C LYS A 108 -10.00 1.80 -8.77
N GLY A 109 -9.48 0.87 -7.97
CA GLY A 109 -10.16 0.30 -6.81
C GLY A 109 -10.45 1.38 -5.78
N ASN A 110 -9.44 2.20 -5.44
CA ASN A 110 -9.55 3.29 -4.46
C ASN A 110 -10.65 4.29 -4.86
N TYR A 111 -10.75 4.63 -6.15
CA TYR A 111 -11.87 5.44 -6.66
C TYR A 111 -13.25 4.77 -6.53
N GLN A 112 -13.33 3.43 -6.68
CA GLN A 112 -14.58 2.71 -6.46
C GLN A 112 -14.96 2.65 -4.98
N ASP A 113 -13.97 2.51 -4.11
CA ASP A 113 -14.17 2.45 -2.67
C ASP A 113 -14.60 3.82 -2.13
N PHE A 114 -14.01 4.91 -2.65
CA PHE A 114 -14.51 6.27 -2.47
C PHE A 114 -16.01 6.38 -2.78
N LYS A 115 -16.45 5.95 -3.97
CA LYS A 115 -17.86 6.02 -4.37
C LYS A 115 -18.78 5.20 -3.46
N LYS A 116 -18.27 4.13 -2.87
CA LYS A 116 -19.01 3.26 -1.96
C LYS A 116 -18.89 3.69 -0.50
N HIS A 117 -18.15 4.77 -0.20
CA HIS A 117 -17.81 5.20 1.15
C HIS A 117 -17.10 4.09 1.96
N GLN A 118 -16.30 3.27 1.27
CA GLN A 118 -15.44 2.26 1.88
C GLN A 118 -14.08 2.87 2.18
N LEU A 119 -13.56 2.59 3.38
CA LEU A 119 -12.27 3.11 3.83
C LEU A 119 -11.14 2.19 3.35
N GLU A 120 -10.04 2.78 2.93
CA GLU A 120 -8.76 2.13 2.65
C GLU A 120 -7.78 2.54 3.76
N ASP A 121 -7.19 1.56 4.45
CA ASP A 121 -6.29 1.81 5.60
C ASP A 121 -6.84 2.81 6.64
N GLY A 122 -8.18 2.88 6.77
CA GLY A 122 -8.90 3.75 7.69
C GLY A 122 -9.20 5.17 7.16
N ILE A 123 -8.78 5.50 5.94
CA ILE A 123 -8.97 6.81 5.30
C ILE A 123 -9.80 6.64 4.03
N LEU A 124 -10.64 7.63 3.72
CA LEU A 124 -11.36 7.64 2.45
C LEU A 124 -10.40 8.12 1.35
N PRO A 125 -10.21 7.36 0.26
CA PRO A 125 -9.31 7.78 -0.81
C PRO A 125 -9.75 9.07 -1.48
N ASP A 126 -8.79 9.84 -1.98
CA ASP A 126 -9.03 11.06 -2.73
C ASP A 126 -8.09 11.15 -3.95
N LYS A 127 -8.44 12.02 -4.89
CA LYS A 127 -7.76 12.16 -6.17
C LYS A 127 -6.28 12.52 -6.02
N VAL A 128 -5.95 13.41 -5.09
CA VAL A 128 -4.57 13.91 -4.91
C VAL A 128 -3.69 12.81 -4.34
N SER A 129 -4.21 12.03 -3.39
CA SER A 129 -3.54 10.83 -2.88
C SER A 129 -3.29 9.81 -4.01
N SER A 130 -4.30 9.51 -4.84
CA SER A 130 -4.09 8.62 -6.00
C SER A 130 -3.11 9.15 -7.04
N GLU A 131 -3.06 10.47 -7.27
CA GLU A 131 -2.08 11.08 -8.18
C GLU A 131 -0.65 10.97 -7.64
N MET A 132 -0.47 11.14 -6.32
CA MET A 132 0.80 10.91 -5.63
C MET A 132 1.25 9.46 -5.81
N ASP A 133 0.36 8.50 -5.56
CA ASP A 133 0.64 7.08 -5.63
C ASP A 133 1.00 6.67 -7.06
N LEU A 134 0.28 7.16 -8.07
CA LEU A 134 0.62 6.91 -9.48
C LEU A 134 2.00 7.44 -9.86
N TYR A 135 2.36 8.64 -9.38
CA TYR A 135 3.68 9.21 -9.61
C TYR A 135 4.76 8.33 -8.97
N ASN A 136 4.62 8.03 -7.68
CA ASN A 136 5.59 7.22 -6.92
C ASN A 136 5.69 5.78 -7.47
N ASN A 137 4.57 5.24 -7.94
CA ASN A 137 4.53 3.96 -8.64
C ASN A 137 5.39 3.97 -9.91
N ASP A 138 5.34 5.05 -10.70
CA ASP A 138 6.14 5.20 -11.91
C ASP A 138 7.65 5.37 -11.60
N VAL A 139 8.00 6.06 -10.51
CA VAL A 139 9.38 6.12 -9.99
C VAL A 139 9.86 4.70 -9.63
N GLY A 140 9.05 3.95 -8.89
CA GLY A 140 9.37 2.57 -8.51
C GLY A 140 9.58 1.65 -9.71
N ILE A 141 8.72 1.75 -10.74
CA ILE A 141 8.88 1.00 -11.99
C ILE A 141 10.19 1.36 -12.70
N ALA A 142 10.58 2.63 -12.72
CA ALA A 142 11.80 3.06 -13.39
C ALA A 142 13.03 2.42 -12.73
N ILE A 143 13.10 2.46 -11.39
CA ILE A 143 14.20 1.88 -10.62
C ILE A 143 14.21 0.35 -10.69
N GLY A 144 13.06 -0.30 -10.57
CA GLY A 144 12.96 -1.75 -10.67
C GLY A 144 13.37 -2.32 -12.03
N LYS A 145 13.47 -1.50 -13.09
CA LYS A 145 14.03 -1.91 -14.40
C LYS A 145 15.55 -1.81 -14.47
N GLN A 146 16.16 -0.97 -13.63
CA GLN A 146 17.58 -0.61 -13.69
C GLN A 146 18.40 -1.30 -12.58
N SER A 147 17.76 -1.66 -11.47
CA SER A 147 18.43 -2.18 -10.28
C SER A 147 18.37 -3.69 -10.15
N SER A 148 19.28 -4.25 -9.35
CA SER A 148 19.16 -5.59 -8.79
C SER A 148 18.39 -5.55 -7.45
N SER A 149 17.87 -6.68 -6.98
CA SER A 149 16.97 -6.72 -5.82
C SER A 149 17.62 -6.34 -4.48
N PHE A 150 18.94 -6.55 -4.34
CA PHE A 150 19.62 -6.51 -3.03
C PHE A 150 19.66 -5.11 -2.39
N GLU A 151 19.62 -4.04 -3.18
CA GLU A 151 19.83 -2.67 -2.68
C GLU A 151 18.59 -1.77 -2.74
N LEU A 152 17.45 -2.29 -3.22
CA LEU A 152 16.26 -1.48 -3.47
C LEU A 152 15.79 -0.69 -2.25
N LYS A 153 15.90 -1.23 -1.03
CA LYS A 153 15.48 -0.53 0.18
C LYS A 153 16.22 0.80 0.35
N ASN A 154 17.55 0.75 0.30
CA ASN A 154 18.38 1.93 0.52
C ASN A 154 18.27 2.92 -0.64
N ILE A 155 18.23 2.42 -1.88
CA ILE A 155 18.02 3.25 -3.08
C ILE A 155 16.70 4.03 -2.96
N VAL A 156 15.61 3.37 -2.58
CA VAL A 156 14.30 4.04 -2.47
C VAL A 156 14.27 5.05 -1.32
N ILE A 157 14.90 4.74 -0.17
CA ILE A 157 15.06 5.71 0.93
C ILE A 157 15.78 6.96 0.42
N GLU A 158 16.90 6.78 -0.29
CA GLU A 158 17.68 7.89 -0.84
C GLU A 158 16.86 8.74 -1.82
N LEU A 159 16.11 8.11 -2.74
CA LEU A 159 15.24 8.83 -3.67
C LEU A 159 14.18 9.67 -2.96
N VAL A 160 13.58 9.13 -1.90
CA VAL A 160 12.59 9.86 -1.10
C VAL A 160 13.26 11.05 -0.39
N LEU A 161 14.44 10.85 0.21
CA LEU A 161 15.19 11.93 0.88
C LEU A 161 15.70 13.01 -0.07
N GLN A 162 15.99 12.66 -1.33
CA GLN A 162 16.45 13.59 -2.36
C GLN A 162 15.30 14.38 -3.03
N GLY A 163 14.04 14.03 -2.75
CA GLY A 163 12.89 14.74 -3.32
C GLY A 163 12.44 14.20 -4.68
N ASN A 164 12.87 13.00 -5.06
CA ASN A 164 12.53 12.39 -6.35
C ASN A 164 11.12 11.80 -6.36
N CYS A 165 10.52 11.61 -5.18
CA CYS A 165 9.13 11.18 -4.99
C CYS A 165 8.22 12.38 -4.71
N LYS A 166 6.90 12.13 -4.74
CA LYS A 166 5.88 13.10 -4.32
C LYS A 166 5.26 12.73 -2.99
N ILE A 167 4.94 13.76 -2.22
CA ILE A 167 4.17 13.71 -0.98
C ILE A 167 3.07 14.78 -1.02
N ILE A 168 2.10 14.68 -0.13
CA ILE A 168 1.09 15.71 0.07
C ILE A 168 1.64 16.76 1.03
N LYS A 169 1.46 18.03 0.70
CA LYS A 169 1.94 19.14 1.51
C LYS A 169 1.21 19.19 2.86
N THR A 170 1.99 19.24 3.94
CA THR A 170 1.48 19.36 5.31
C THR A 170 2.30 20.34 6.12
N ASP A 171 1.70 20.97 7.13
CA ASP A 171 2.47 21.70 8.14
C ASP A 171 3.20 20.74 9.12
N LYS A 172 3.94 21.32 10.07
CA LYS A 172 4.65 20.58 11.14
C LYS A 172 3.72 19.79 12.07
N LYS A 173 2.44 20.13 12.13
CA LYS A 173 1.43 19.46 12.96
C LYS A 173 0.69 18.35 12.19
N GLY A 174 0.97 18.20 10.88
CA GLY A 174 0.32 17.22 10.01
C GLY A 174 -0.99 17.71 9.38
N ASN A 175 -1.31 19.01 9.46
CA ASN A 175 -2.46 19.56 8.75
C ASN A 175 -2.16 19.66 7.27
N PHE A 176 -3.09 19.24 6.41
CA PHE A 176 -2.96 19.38 4.96
C PHE A 176 -3.00 20.85 4.53
N LEU A 177 -2.14 21.20 3.58
CA LEU A 177 -2.02 22.55 3.04
C LEU A 177 -2.39 22.59 1.56
N ASP A 178 -2.98 23.71 1.14
CA ASP A 178 -3.15 24.04 -0.28
C ASP A 178 -1.82 24.47 -0.93
N ALA A 179 -1.86 24.76 -2.24
CA ALA A 179 -0.66 25.16 -2.98
C ALA A 179 -0.04 26.45 -2.42
N GLU A 180 -0.89 27.37 -1.95
CA GLU A 180 -0.54 28.66 -1.36
C GLU A 180 0.00 28.53 0.08
N GLY A 181 -0.18 27.38 0.72
CA GLY A 181 0.28 27.10 2.09
C GLY A 181 -0.75 27.39 3.18
N ASN A 182 -2.02 27.60 2.83
CA ASN A 182 -3.10 27.73 3.80
C ASN A 182 -3.56 26.34 4.29
N ILE A 183 -3.99 26.28 5.55
CA ILE A 183 -4.54 25.04 6.13
C ILE A 183 -5.90 24.75 5.48
N ILE A 184 -6.05 23.53 4.95
CA ILE A 184 -7.32 23.06 4.41
C ILE A 184 -8.17 22.52 5.56
N PRO A 185 -9.36 23.08 5.83
CA PRO A 185 -10.24 22.58 6.87
C PRO A 185 -10.67 21.12 6.62
N THR A 186 -10.79 20.31 7.67
CA THR A 186 -11.11 18.88 7.56
C THR A 186 -12.45 18.61 6.85
N GLU A 187 -13.43 19.49 7.05
CA GLU A 187 -14.72 19.49 6.35
C GLU A 187 -14.58 19.66 4.83
N ASN A 188 -13.50 20.31 4.37
CA ASN A 188 -13.22 20.45 2.95
C ASN A 188 -12.58 19.20 2.35
N LEU A 189 -12.11 18.27 3.17
CA LEU A 189 -11.52 17.00 2.73
C LEU A 189 -12.50 15.83 2.84
N LYS A 190 -13.34 15.83 3.87
CA LYS A 190 -14.21 14.70 4.20
C LYS A 190 -15.23 14.43 3.09
N GLY A 191 -15.16 13.23 2.51
CA GLY A 191 -16.12 12.78 1.48
C GLY A 191 -15.93 13.45 0.12
N LYS A 192 -14.83 14.18 -0.11
CA LYS A 192 -14.56 14.84 -1.39
C LYS A 192 -13.47 14.10 -2.17
N TRP A 193 -13.80 13.66 -3.38
CA TRP A 193 -12.82 13.05 -4.28
C TRP A 193 -11.80 14.08 -4.76
N GLU A 194 -12.28 15.23 -5.23
CA GLU A 194 -11.43 16.36 -5.59
C GLU A 194 -11.38 17.33 -4.41
N ASN A 195 -10.18 17.75 -4.05
CA ASN A 195 -9.92 18.65 -2.93
C ASN A 195 -8.72 19.55 -3.26
N GLU A 196 -8.38 20.43 -2.34
CA GLU A 196 -7.35 21.46 -2.53
C GLU A 196 -5.96 21.00 -2.07
N LYS A 197 -5.79 19.73 -1.68
CA LYS A 197 -4.47 19.20 -1.33
C LYS A 197 -3.52 19.40 -2.51
N CYS A 198 -2.25 19.67 -2.22
CA CYS A 198 -1.25 19.82 -3.26
C CYS A 198 -0.09 18.84 -3.07
N LEU A 199 0.49 18.42 -4.20
CA LEU A 199 1.67 17.55 -4.22
C LEU A 199 2.94 18.39 -4.23
N VAL A 200 3.88 17.99 -3.39
CA VAL A 200 5.22 18.58 -3.30
C VAL A 200 6.28 17.50 -3.39
N SER A 201 7.53 17.90 -3.59
CA SER A 201 8.64 16.96 -3.58
C SER A 201 8.85 16.36 -2.19
N SER A 202 9.27 15.10 -2.12
CA SER A 202 9.36 14.34 -0.87
C SER A 202 10.41 14.85 0.12
N ASN A 203 11.30 15.76 -0.31
CA ASN A 203 12.27 16.45 0.52
C ASN A 203 11.80 17.83 1.01
N GLU A 204 10.57 18.24 0.70
CA GLU A 204 10.03 19.51 1.19
C GLU A 204 10.04 19.52 2.71
N VAL A 205 10.64 20.57 3.26
CA VAL A 205 10.84 20.71 4.70
C VAL A 205 9.50 21.12 5.32
N LYS A 206 8.97 20.24 6.18
CA LYS A 206 7.85 20.55 7.08
C LYS A 206 8.21 21.66 8.06
#